data_AF-A0A6C0HTW3-F1
#
_entry.id   AF-A0A6C0HTW3-F1
#
_cell.length_a   1.000
_cell.length_b   1.000
_cell.length_c   1.000
_cell.angle_alpha   90.00
_cell.angle_beta   90.00
_cell.angle_gamma   90.00
#
_symmetry.space_group_name_H-M   'P 1'
#
loop_
_entity.id
_entity.type
_entity.pdbx_description
1 polymer ?
#
loop_
_entity_poly.entity_id
_entity_poly.type
_entity_poly.pdbx_seq_one_letter_code
_entity_poly.pdbx_strand_id
1 'polypeptide(L)'
;MDASLNIVNLIENNPIIKLSNTYNNKLLEKIKENFTETQQQLFISSFYCYLHYNQTTDFVIDLDNIWQWLGFNQKYAAKRILERHFIIEKDYKFLLTQSGEQDKEQHGGHNKQTILLNIKTFKLFCIKAETKKANEIHEYFVKLEGILNEVIQEECIELKQQLEDNKQQLENTNKNFDKKLIQQKALQREQILLRDYASSGSLIYIIKIKSYDTGEYIVKIGESRYGIEQRYKEHQKKYEECVLLDCFRVVKSRDFEKYLHHHDKIRSSRVKDLKDHEKEQELFHIGKELSYKTVLNIIENNIKSFNEYSQKDFDRLQEKYDLLQEKYDLLQEKYDFVKSTINSSNNLQNTISLEIDNQEKINKSENINKKLEQTNKEILEKLNKPEIITTTKFGEPLATVGDRIQKINPETMTLVKVYESIAECLKESNFKMKRPSIDKAIKNNTIYNGYRWMYVERNKNPNILENIPETKITRLQNLGYIAKLNVDKTQILNVYLDRKTAAIENGFLSSSALDNPVKNEKIANGFFYMLYDNCDENLQEDFEEINGEILLYKEGVGQYDNKNNLIKEFACKYDCIKQLKMSDKTLRKALEQKVMYNNYYFKYIGSKLKML
;
A
#
# COMPACT_ATOMS: atom_id res chain seq x y z
N MET A 1 55.81 -3.50 64.10
CA MET A 1 57.12 -3.88 63.56
C MET A 1 57.40 -2.91 62.43
N ASP A 2 57.98 -1.75 62.77
CA ASP A 2 58.40 -0.72 61.84
C ASP A 2 59.66 -1.22 61.11
N ALA A 3 59.47 -1.82 59.94
CA ALA A 3 60.58 -2.17 59.07
C ALA A 3 61.03 -0.88 58.35
N SER A 4 62.14 -0.30 58.81
CA SER A 4 62.85 0.76 58.09
C SER A 4 63.07 0.35 56.63
N LEU A 5 62.64 1.19 55.69
CA LEU A 5 62.81 0.97 54.27
C LEU A 5 64.30 1.14 53.91
N ASN A 6 64.97 0.05 53.52
CA ASN A 6 66.31 0.13 52.96
C ASN A 6 66.20 0.62 51.50
N ILE A 7 66.15 1.94 51.34
CA ILE A 7 66.01 2.58 50.03
C ILE A 7 67.17 2.26 49.09
N VAL A 8 68.38 2.02 49.61
CA VAL A 8 69.55 1.64 48.80
C VAL A 8 69.36 0.25 48.20
N ASN A 9 68.90 -0.72 49.01
CA ASN A 9 68.56 -2.06 48.51
C ASN A 9 67.42 -2.03 47.48
N LEU A 10 66.41 -1.17 47.69
CA LEU A 10 65.31 -0.96 46.75
C LEU A 10 65.79 -0.36 45.41
N ILE A 11 66.80 0.51 45.45
CA ILE A 11 67.43 1.09 44.26
C ILE A 11 68.29 0.03 43.55
N GLU A 12 69.16 -0.68 44.27
CA GLU A 12 70.17 -1.54 43.66
C GLU A 12 69.65 -2.90 43.15
N ASN A 13 68.52 -3.41 43.67
CA ASN A 13 68.08 -4.80 43.43
C ASN A 13 66.66 -4.98 42.82
N ASN A 14 66.06 -3.95 42.21
CA ASN A 14 64.68 -4.06 41.71
C ASN A 14 64.59 -4.64 40.28
N PRO A 15 63.75 -5.68 40.03
CA PRO A 15 63.49 -6.18 38.69
C PRO A 15 62.67 -5.16 37.91
N ILE A 16 63.26 -4.62 36.85
CA ILE A 16 62.58 -3.92 35.77
C ILE A 16 61.42 -4.82 35.31
N ILE A 17 60.25 -4.24 34.99
CA ILE A 17 59.04 -4.85 34.39
C ILE A 17 57.84 -4.95 35.35
N LYS A 18 56.98 -3.91 35.33
CA LYS A 18 55.51 -3.97 35.22
C LYS A 18 54.88 -2.60 35.53
N LEU A 19 54.76 -1.73 34.53
CA LEU A 19 53.89 -0.54 34.56
C LEU A 19 53.00 -0.59 33.29
N SER A 20 51.69 -0.39 33.45
CA SER A 20 50.63 -0.76 32.49
C SER A 20 50.54 0.09 31.22
N ASN A 21 50.07 -0.54 30.13
CA ASN A 21 50.20 -0.13 28.71
C ASN A 21 49.42 1.09 28.20
N THR A 22 48.60 1.81 28.98
CA THR A 22 47.55 2.66 28.37
C THR A 22 47.65 4.18 28.59
N TYR A 23 48.53 4.72 29.44
CA TYR A 23 48.67 6.19 29.57
C TYR A 23 50.09 6.70 29.91
N ASN A 24 51.04 5.81 30.22
CA ASN A 24 52.39 6.19 30.67
C ASN A 24 53.51 5.90 29.64
N ASN A 25 53.19 5.51 28.41
CA ASN A 25 54.22 5.03 27.47
C ASN A 25 55.24 6.10 27.10
N LYS A 26 54.85 7.36 26.82
CA LYS A 26 55.82 8.38 26.39
C LYS A 26 56.85 8.74 27.47
N LEU A 27 56.42 8.96 28.70
CA LEU A 27 57.33 9.23 29.82
C LEU A 27 58.21 8.00 30.12
N LEU A 28 57.64 6.80 30.12
CA LEU A 28 58.40 5.58 30.37
C LEU A 28 59.38 5.25 29.24
N GLU A 29 59.01 5.48 27.98
CA GLU A 29 59.88 5.34 26.80
C GLU A 29 61.04 6.32 26.88
N LYS A 30 60.78 7.61 27.10
CA LYS A 30 61.84 8.62 27.23
C LYS A 30 62.74 8.33 28.42
N ILE A 31 62.21 7.86 29.56
CA ILE A 31 63.03 7.42 30.70
C ILE A 31 63.89 6.22 30.28
N LYS A 32 63.33 5.21 29.62
CA LYS A 32 64.06 4.00 29.20
C LYS A 32 65.17 4.30 28.21
N GLU A 33 64.95 5.25 27.30
CA GLU A 33 65.92 5.64 26.26
C GLU A 33 67.00 6.59 26.79
N ASN A 34 66.64 7.53 27.66
CA ASN A 34 67.55 8.59 28.07
C ASN A 34 68.28 8.27 29.38
N PHE A 35 67.71 7.49 30.30
CA PHE A 35 68.31 7.28 31.63
C PHE A 35 69.22 6.04 31.66
N THR A 36 70.32 6.12 32.42
CA THR A 36 71.14 4.95 32.75
C THR A 36 70.35 3.97 33.62
N GLU A 37 70.80 2.71 33.71
CA GLU A 37 70.16 1.69 34.57
C GLU A 37 70.02 2.17 36.03
N THR A 38 71.07 2.79 36.56
CA THR A 38 71.07 3.38 37.91
C THR A 38 70.08 4.54 38.07
N GLN A 39 69.91 5.37 37.03
CA GLN A 39 68.93 6.46 37.01
C GLN A 39 67.49 5.92 36.89
N GLN A 40 67.27 4.85 36.12
CA GLN A 40 65.98 4.18 36.03
C GLN A 40 65.59 3.55 37.37
N GLN A 41 66.54 2.90 38.05
CA GLN A 41 66.37 2.37 39.40
C GLN A 41 66.02 3.47 40.43
N LEU A 42 66.69 4.62 40.36
CA LEU A 42 66.36 5.79 41.17
C LEU A 42 64.93 6.28 40.91
N PHE A 43 64.50 6.31 39.64
CA PHE A 43 63.15 6.68 39.27
C PHE A 43 62.10 5.72 39.84
N ILE A 44 62.27 4.41 39.62
CA ILE A 44 61.35 3.38 40.13
C ILE A 44 61.26 3.44 41.66
N SER A 45 62.40 3.60 42.32
CA SER A 45 62.47 3.67 43.78
C SER A 45 61.79 4.91 44.35
N SER A 46 62.05 6.07 43.72
CA SER A 46 61.39 7.33 44.06
C SER A 46 59.88 7.27 43.82
N PHE A 47 59.46 6.63 42.72
CA PHE A 47 58.05 6.44 42.37
C PHE A 47 57.35 5.46 43.32
N TYR A 48 58.00 4.36 43.69
CA TYR A 48 57.52 3.43 44.72
C TYR A 48 57.34 4.14 46.06
N CYS A 49 58.33 4.94 46.47
CA CYS A 49 58.23 5.75 47.68
C CYS A 49 57.06 6.73 47.63
N TYR A 50 56.80 7.33 46.47
CA TYR A 50 55.66 8.23 46.25
C TYR A 50 54.30 7.53 46.38
N LEU A 51 54.17 6.31 45.86
CA LEU A 51 52.92 5.55 45.88
C LEU A 51 52.57 4.97 47.26
N HIS A 52 53.58 4.55 48.02
CA HIS A 52 53.37 3.74 49.22
C HIS A 52 53.56 4.49 50.55
N TYR A 53 54.12 5.70 50.53
CA TYR A 53 54.43 6.44 51.74
C TYR A 53 54.14 7.93 51.57
N ASN A 54 53.76 8.59 52.67
CA ASN A 54 53.58 10.02 52.74
C ASN A 54 54.94 10.73 52.84
N GLN A 55 55.18 11.70 51.95
CA GLN A 55 56.50 12.32 51.81
C GLN A 55 57.01 13.05 53.06
N THR A 56 56.12 13.53 53.93
CA THR A 56 56.49 14.39 55.06
C THR A 56 56.20 13.79 56.43
N THR A 57 55.29 12.82 56.51
CA THR A 57 54.87 12.24 57.80
C THR A 57 55.45 10.86 58.08
N ASP A 58 55.85 10.12 57.03
CA ASP A 58 56.42 8.78 57.19
C ASP A 58 57.96 8.84 57.28
N PHE A 59 58.50 8.47 58.44
CA PHE A 59 59.94 8.43 58.72
C PHE A 59 60.51 7.03 58.47
N VAL A 60 60.65 6.67 57.19
CA VAL A 60 60.98 5.30 56.78
C VAL A 60 62.43 5.10 56.33
N ILE A 61 63.20 6.17 56.13
CA ILE A 61 64.56 6.09 55.58
C ILE A 61 65.60 6.17 56.69
N ASP A 62 66.38 5.11 56.88
CA ASP A 62 67.44 5.09 57.89
C ASP A 62 68.74 5.74 57.38
N LEU A 63 69.27 6.71 58.14
CA LEU A 63 70.55 7.36 57.88
C LEU A 63 71.68 6.33 57.74
N ASP A 64 71.66 5.24 58.53
CA ASP A 64 72.67 4.19 58.51
C ASP A 64 72.79 3.50 57.15
N ASN A 65 71.69 3.41 56.41
CA ASN A 65 71.67 2.81 55.08
C ASN A 65 72.14 3.76 53.98
N ILE A 66 72.10 5.08 54.20
CA ILE A 66 72.27 6.07 53.12
C ILE A 66 73.58 6.87 53.19
N TRP A 67 74.22 7.01 54.36
CA TRP A 67 75.38 7.92 54.48
C TRP A 67 76.60 7.47 53.66
N GLN A 68 76.91 6.17 53.64
CA GLN A 68 77.99 5.61 52.82
C GLN A 68 77.66 5.70 51.34
N TRP A 69 76.41 5.37 51.00
CA TRP A 69 75.93 5.46 49.62
C TRP A 69 76.03 6.89 49.07
N LEU A 70 75.72 7.90 49.90
CA LEU A 70 75.91 9.30 49.55
C LEU A 70 77.37 9.73 49.48
N GLY A 71 78.34 8.87 49.80
CA GLY A 71 79.77 9.17 49.65
C GLY A 71 80.38 9.94 50.82
N PHE A 72 79.77 9.89 52.01
CA PHE A 72 80.41 10.43 53.21
C PHE A 72 81.48 9.47 53.74
N ASN A 73 82.64 10.00 54.15
CA ASN A 73 83.72 9.21 54.75
C ASN A 73 83.38 8.71 56.17
N GLN A 74 82.53 9.43 56.89
CA GLN A 74 82.12 9.11 58.26
C GLN A 74 80.65 9.50 58.49
N LYS A 75 79.89 8.65 59.19
CA LYS A 75 78.48 8.91 59.58
C LYS A 75 78.31 10.26 60.31
N TYR A 76 79.31 10.66 61.09
CA TYR A 76 79.31 11.94 61.80
C TYR A 76 79.21 13.14 60.85
N ALA A 77 79.86 13.11 59.68
CA ALA A 77 79.76 14.18 58.70
C ALA A 77 78.33 14.31 58.14
N ALA A 78 77.69 13.18 57.82
CA ALA A 78 76.30 13.14 57.38
C ALA A 78 75.34 13.68 58.47
N LYS A 79 75.53 13.25 59.73
CA LYS A 79 74.75 13.71 60.88
C LYS A 79 74.87 15.23 61.08
N ARG A 80 76.07 15.81 60.96
CA ARG A 80 76.28 17.27 61.07
C ARG A 80 75.52 18.06 60.00
N ILE A 81 75.47 17.56 58.76
CA ILE A 81 74.72 18.22 57.69
C ILE A 81 73.22 18.12 57.95
N LEU A 82 72.76 16.98 58.46
CA LEU A 82 71.38 16.76 58.84
C LEU A 82 70.96 17.73 59.96
N GLU A 83 71.72 17.80 61.05
CA GLU A 83 71.47 18.71 62.19
C GLU A 83 71.55 20.20 61.81
N ARG A 84 72.39 20.55 60.84
CA ARG A 84 72.54 21.94 60.38
C ARG A 84 71.35 22.44 59.58
N HIS A 85 70.70 21.57 58.79
CA HIS A 85 69.75 21.99 57.77
C HIS A 85 68.31 21.51 57.99
N PHE A 86 68.08 20.61 58.94
CA PHE A 86 66.80 19.94 59.15
C PHE A 86 66.39 19.94 60.63
N ILE A 87 65.08 19.85 60.87
CA ILE A 87 64.46 19.98 62.20
C ILE A 87 64.07 18.60 62.75
N ILE A 88 64.46 18.33 64.00
CA ILE A 88 64.12 17.10 64.73
C ILE A 88 62.59 17.00 64.94
N GLU A 89 62.03 15.79 64.89
CA GLU A 89 60.58 15.46 64.94
C GLU A 89 59.72 16.00 63.80
N LYS A 90 60.30 16.77 62.86
CA LYS A 90 59.64 17.24 61.65
C LYS A 90 60.23 16.59 60.40
N ASP A 91 61.55 16.67 60.27
CA ASP A 91 62.28 16.23 59.08
C ASP A 91 62.96 14.88 59.31
N TYR A 92 63.43 14.62 60.53
CA TYR A 92 63.95 13.33 60.97
C TYR A 92 63.67 13.10 62.46
N LYS A 93 63.66 11.84 62.89
CA LYS A 93 63.44 11.42 64.28
C LYS A 93 64.51 10.45 64.77
N PHE A 94 64.77 10.45 66.07
CA PHE A 94 65.66 9.48 66.70
C PHE A 94 64.86 8.28 67.20
N LEU A 95 65.27 7.07 66.80
CA LEU A 95 64.79 5.85 67.42
C LEU A 95 65.85 5.37 68.43
N LEU A 96 65.52 5.47 69.71
CA LEU A 96 66.33 4.90 70.78
C LEU A 96 66.13 3.38 70.75
N THR A 97 67.19 2.63 70.51
CA THR A 97 67.18 1.17 70.74
C THR A 97 66.88 0.94 72.23
N GLN A 98 65.93 0.05 72.56
CA GLN A 98 65.78 -0.45 73.93
C GLN A 98 67.15 -0.97 74.39
N SER A 99 67.55 -0.67 75.63
CA SER A 99 68.76 -1.24 76.23
C SER A 99 68.69 -2.76 76.13
N GLY A 100 69.36 -3.34 75.13
CA GLY A 100 69.64 -4.77 75.10
C GLY A 100 70.51 -5.11 76.31
N GLU A 101 70.28 -6.29 76.90
CA GLU A 101 71.04 -6.80 78.04
C GLU A 101 72.53 -6.57 77.83
N GLN A 102 73.12 -5.71 78.68
CA GLN A 102 74.54 -5.46 78.68
C GLN A 102 75.23 -6.67 79.29
N ASP A 103 76.01 -7.43 78.50
CA ASP A 103 77.02 -8.32 79.07
C ASP A 103 78.02 -7.47 79.87
N LYS A 104 78.11 -7.74 81.17
CA LYS A 104 78.88 -6.96 82.15
C LYS A 104 80.41 -7.04 81.96
N GLU A 105 80.92 -7.68 80.92
CA GLU A 105 82.35 -7.99 80.77
C GLU A 105 83.10 -7.19 79.69
N GLN A 106 82.44 -6.26 78.98
CA GLN A 106 83.13 -5.36 78.04
C GLN A 106 82.79 -3.89 78.29
N HIS A 107 83.72 -3.16 78.91
CA HIS A 107 83.66 -1.70 79.04
C HIS A 107 83.87 -1.05 77.66
N GLY A 108 82.79 -0.63 77.00
CA GLY A 108 82.93 0.21 75.79
C GLY A 108 81.72 0.36 74.84
N GLY A 109 80.49 0.03 75.24
CA GLY A 109 79.33 0.16 74.34
C GLY A 109 78.66 1.54 74.39
N HIS A 110 78.77 2.34 73.32
CA HIS A 110 77.91 3.52 73.13
C HIS A 110 76.50 3.09 72.69
N ASN A 111 75.45 3.69 73.26
CA ASN A 111 74.07 3.46 72.83
C ASN A 111 73.92 3.76 71.33
N LYS A 112 73.52 2.76 70.54
CA LYS A 112 73.24 2.92 69.11
C LYS A 112 71.99 3.81 68.96
N GLN A 113 72.14 4.95 68.28
CA GLN A 113 71.05 5.84 67.91
C GLN A 113 70.74 5.63 66.42
N THR A 114 69.53 5.20 66.10
CA THR A 114 69.03 5.12 64.71
C THR A 114 68.35 6.44 64.35
N ILE A 115 68.67 6.99 63.17
CA ILE A 115 68.14 8.26 62.71
C ILE A 115 67.27 7.99 61.49
N LEU A 116 65.97 8.21 61.61
CA LEU A 116 65.01 7.97 60.54
C LEU A 116 64.57 9.31 59.92
N LEU A 117 64.71 9.43 58.61
CA LEU A 117 64.33 10.58 57.81
C LEU A 117 63.00 10.29 57.10
N ASN A 118 62.19 11.33 56.90
CA ASN A 118 61.08 11.24 55.94
C ASN A 118 61.60 11.35 54.49
N ILE A 119 60.76 11.00 53.52
CA ILE A 119 61.16 10.91 52.11
C ILE A 119 61.54 12.28 51.54
N LYS A 120 60.80 13.35 51.90
CA LYS A 120 61.13 14.71 51.48
C LYS A 120 62.50 15.13 52.02
N THR A 121 62.77 14.85 53.30
CA THR A 121 64.03 15.14 53.96
C THR A 121 65.17 14.38 53.31
N PHE A 122 65.00 13.10 52.97
CA PHE A 122 66.02 12.35 52.25
C PHE A 122 66.38 13.01 50.91
N LYS A 123 65.38 13.38 50.09
CA LYS A 123 65.62 14.05 48.80
C LYS A 123 66.36 15.38 48.99
N LEU A 124 65.93 16.21 49.95
CA LEU A 124 66.60 17.46 50.28
C LEU A 124 67.99 17.25 50.87
N PHE A 125 68.21 16.14 51.57
CA PHE A 125 69.50 15.77 52.14
C PHE A 125 70.48 15.36 51.05
N CYS A 126 70.03 14.58 50.04
CA CYS A 126 70.81 14.34 48.83
C CYS A 126 71.18 15.65 48.12
N ILE A 127 70.31 16.67 48.18
CA ILE A 127 70.60 17.98 47.60
C ILE A 127 71.68 18.74 48.39
N LYS A 128 71.69 18.61 49.72
CA LYS A 128 72.59 19.37 50.62
C LYS A 128 73.88 18.64 51.01
N ALA A 129 74.07 17.40 50.57
CA ALA A 129 75.17 16.55 51.01
C ALA A 129 76.55 16.97 50.47
N GLU A 130 76.61 17.76 49.38
CA GLU A 130 77.86 18.28 48.76
C GLU A 130 78.92 17.20 48.44
N THR A 131 78.49 15.96 48.21
CA THR A 131 79.37 14.85 47.81
C THR A 131 79.34 14.64 46.29
N LYS A 132 80.29 13.85 45.76
CA LYS A 132 80.27 13.45 44.34
C LYS A 132 78.99 12.71 43.97
N LYS A 133 78.53 11.79 44.83
CA LYS A 133 77.28 11.06 44.64
C LYS A 133 76.06 11.98 44.68
N ALA A 134 76.05 12.96 45.59
CA ALA A 134 75.00 13.97 45.63
C ALA A 134 74.90 14.69 44.28
N ASN A 135 76.02 15.13 43.70
CA ASN A 135 76.02 15.81 42.40
C ASN A 135 75.43 14.92 41.27
N GLU A 136 75.76 13.63 41.22
CA GLU A 136 75.14 12.68 40.26
C GLU A 136 73.61 12.60 40.42
N ILE A 137 73.12 12.63 41.66
CA ILE A 137 71.68 12.61 41.97
C ILE A 137 71.01 13.93 41.54
N HIS A 138 71.70 15.08 41.63
CA HIS A 138 71.17 16.35 41.13
C HIS A 138 71.04 16.34 39.61
N GLU A 139 72.07 15.89 38.90
CA GLU A 139 72.02 15.78 37.43
C GLU A 139 70.86 14.89 36.99
N TYR A 140 70.62 13.79 37.71
CA TYR A 140 69.44 12.95 37.52
C TYR A 140 68.12 13.72 37.67
N PHE A 141 67.97 14.54 38.72
CA PHE A 141 66.74 15.32 38.93
C PHE A 141 66.53 16.37 37.84
N VAL A 142 67.59 17.07 37.42
CA VAL A 142 67.53 18.04 36.31
C VAL A 142 67.11 17.35 35.00
N LYS A 143 67.67 16.16 34.74
CA LYS A 143 67.33 15.37 33.56
C LYS A 143 65.87 14.88 33.60
N LEU A 144 65.37 14.48 34.77
CA LEU A 144 63.98 14.09 34.96
C LEU A 144 63.01 15.25 34.73
N GLU A 145 63.33 16.44 35.26
CA GLU A 145 62.54 17.65 35.01
C GLU A 145 62.49 18.00 33.52
N GLY A 146 63.62 17.90 32.81
CA GLY A 146 63.68 18.09 31.36
C GLY A 146 62.74 17.17 30.59
N ILE A 147 62.80 15.86 30.86
CA ILE A 147 61.93 14.86 30.22
C ILE A 147 60.46 15.10 30.58
N LEU A 148 60.16 15.40 31.84
CA LEU A 148 58.78 15.67 32.27
C LEU A 148 58.19 16.87 31.53
N ASN A 149 58.95 17.96 31.41
CA ASN A 149 58.50 19.15 30.67
C ASN A 149 58.28 18.85 29.18
N GLU A 150 59.16 18.05 28.57
CA GLU A 150 59.02 17.63 27.17
C GLU A 150 57.75 16.80 26.95
N VAL A 151 57.49 15.79 27.80
CA VAL A 151 56.27 14.97 27.71
C VAL A 151 55.02 15.82 27.91
N ILE A 152 55.03 16.73 28.89
CA ILE A 152 53.89 17.64 29.15
C ILE A 152 53.63 18.51 27.91
N GLN A 153 54.67 19.03 27.27
CA GLN A 153 54.52 19.84 26.06
C GLN A 153 53.97 19.02 24.88
N GLU A 154 54.49 17.82 24.65
CA GLU A 154 54.00 16.91 23.61
C GLU A 154 52.53 16.55 23.82
N GLU A 155 52.14 16.16 25.04
CA GLU A 155 50.74 15.84 25.37
C GLU A 155 49.83 17.07 25.22
N CYS A 156 50.29 18.26 25.62
CA CYS A 156 49.53 19.50 25.45
C CYS A 156 49.30 19.84 23.97
N ILE A 157 50.30 19.63 23.11
CA ILE A 157 50.17 19.86 21.66
C ILE A 157 49.19 18.85 21.05
N GLU A 158 49.32 17.57 21.40
CA GLU A 158 48.44 16.52 20.90
C GLU A 158 46.99 16.74 21.32
N LEU A 159 46.74 17.09 22.58
CA LEU A 159 45.41 17.42 23.09
C LEU A 159 44.80 18.64 22.37
N LYS A 160 45.60 19.67 22.11
CA LYS A 160 45.14 20.85 21.33
C LYS A 160 44.72 20.45 19.92
N GLN A 161 45.50 19.60 19.26
CA GLN A 161 45.18 19.13 17.92
C GLN A 161 43.87 18.31 17.90
N GLN A 162 43.71 17.38 18.85
CA GLN A 162 42.48 16.58 18.98
C GLN A 162 41.24 17.46 19.22
N LEU A 163 41.36 18.52 20.02
CA LEU A 163 40.25 19.46 20.24
C LEU A 163 39.88 20.24 18.98
N GLU A 164 40.85 20.69 18.21
CA GLU A 164 40.61 21.42 16.96
C GLU A 164 39.95 20.52 15.90
N ASP A 165 40.44 19.29 15.74
CA ASP A 165 39.88 18.31 14.82
C ASP A 165 38.42 17.98 15.18
N ASN A 166 38.14 17.76 16.47
CA ASN A 166 36.78 17.52 16.96
C ASN A 166 35.85 18.71 16.70
N LYS A 167 36.34 19.95 16.89
CA LYS A 167 35.56 21.15 16.61
C LYS A 167 35.20 21.26 15.12
N GLN A 168 36.16 21.01 14.23
CA GLN A 168 35.92 21.01 12.79
C GLN A 168 34.92 19.92 12.36
N GLN A 169 35.03 18.72 12.93
CA GLN A 169 34.06 17.65 12.68
C GLN A 169 32.65 18.02 13.13
N LEU A 170 32.52 18.67 14.28
CA LEU A 170 31.23 19.11 14.82
C LEU A 170 30.60 20.21 13.95
N GLU A 171 31.39 21.18 13.49
CA GLU A 171 30.93 22.21 12.55
C GLU A 171 30.47 21.63 11.21
N ASN A 172 31.21 20.67 10.65
CA ASN A 172 30.83 19.99 9.41
C ASN A 172 29.54 19.16 9.59
N THR A 173 29.39 18.51 10.74
CA THR A 173 28.19 17.74 11.08
C THR A 173 26.96 18.66 11.19
N ASN A 174 27.10 19.81 11.87
CA ASN A 174 26.04 20.80 11.99
C ASN A 174 25.63 21.38 10.62
N LYS A 175 26.59 21.78 9.78
CA LYS A 175 26.31 22.25 8.41
C LYS A 175 25.55 21.21 7.57
N ASN A 176 25.89 19.93 7.71
CA ASN A 176 25.19 18.85 7.02
C ASN A 176 23.79 18.61 7.58
N PHE A 177 23.60 18.73 8.89
CA PHE A 177 22.29 18.63 9.52
C PHE A 177 21.36 19.77 9.07
N ASP A 178 21.86 21.00 9.03
CA ASP A 178 21.09 22.16 8.56
C ASP A 178 20.67 22.01 7.09
N LYS A 179 21.57 21.54 6.22
CA LYS A 179 21.24 21.24 4.81
C LYS A 179 20.13 20.20 4.70
N LYS A 180 20.21 19.10 5.46
CA LYS A 180 19.17 18.06 5.48
C LYS A 180 17.83 18.60 5.97
N LEU A 181 17.84 19.43 7.02
CA LEU A 181 16.63 20.02 7.58
C LEU A 181 15.93 20.96 6.59
N ILE A 182 16.70 21.79 5.87
CA ILE A 182 16.16 22.68 4.84
C ILE A 182 15.50 21.87 3.72
N GLN A 183 16.16 20.81 3.25
CA GLN A 183 15.64 19.93 2.21
C GLN A 183 14.35 19.22 2.65
N GLN A 184 14.31 18.72 3.89
CA GLN A 184 13.12 18.07 4.45
C GLN A 184 11.93 19.04 4.57
N LYS A 185 12.17 20.29 5.00
CA LYS A 185 11.13 21.33 5.05
C LYS A 185 10.57 21.66 3.66
N ALA A 186 11.43 21.75 2.64
CA ALA A 186 10.98 21.99 1.27
C ALA A 186 10.08 20.86 0.76
N LEU A 187 10.48 19.60 1.00
CA LEU A 187 9.73 18.42 0.58
C LEU A 187 8.39 18.28 1.31
N GLN A 188 8.34 18.59 2.62
CA GLN A 188 7.09 18.62 3.38
C GLN A 188 6.13 19.70 2.87
N ARG A 189 6.63 20.91 2.56
CA ARG A 189 5.80 21.99 2.00
C ARG A 189 5.20 21.58 0.67
N GLU A 190 6.00 20.97 -0.20
CA GLU A 190 5.54 20.46 -1.49
C GLU A 190 4.44 19.40 -1.35
N GLN A 191 4.58 18.45 -0.41
CA GLN A 191 3.53 17.47 -0.12
C GLN A 191 2.23 18.11 0.36
N ILE A 192 2.32 19.13 1.21
CA ILE A 192 1.14 19.88 1.68
C ILE A 192 0.45 20.58 0.50
N LEU A 193 1.22 21.24 -0.37
CA LEU A 193 0.68 21.91 -1.56
C LEU A 193 0.01 20.93 -2.52
N LEU A 194 0.63 19.77 -2.77
CA LEU A 194 0.02 18.73 -3.61
C LEU A 194 -1.27 18.20 -2.97
N ARG A 195 -1.29 17.94 -1.68
CA ARG A 195 -2.49 17.46 -0.98
C ARG A 195 -3.64 18.48 -1.06
N ASP A 196 -3.33 19.75 -0.80
CA ASP A 196 -4.35 20.79 -0.68
C ASP A 196 -4.81 21.31 -2.07
N TYR A 197 -3.96 21.20 -3.11
CA TYR A 197 -4.22 21.77 -4.44
C TYR A 197 -4.27 20.78 -5.61
N ALA A 198 -4.07 19.48 -5.40
CA ALA A 198 -4.03 18.44 -6.46
C ALA A 198 -5.19 18.57 -7.46
N SER A 199 -6.43 18.70 -6.95
CA SER A 199 -7.66 18.81 -7.75
C SER A 199 -8.44 20.11 -7.46
N SER A 200 -7.77 21.13 -6.94
CA SER A 200 -8.40 22.37 -6.41
C SER A 200 -8.78 23.40 -7.47
N GLY A 201 -9.52 23.00 -8.50
CA GLY A 201 -10.09 23.91 -9.50
C GLY A 201 -9.07 24.88 -10.12
N SER A 202 -9.51 26.10 -10.43
CA SER A 202 -8.68 27.13 -11.04
C SER A 202 -7.67 27.75 -10.05
N LEU A 203 -6.39 27.76 -10.43
CA LEU A 203 -5.28 28.25 -9.62
C LEU A 203 -4.10 28.78 -10.46
N ILE A 204 -3.24 29.58 -9.82
CA ILE A 204 -1.88 29.89 -10.26
C ILE A 204 -0.91 29.08 -9.40
N TYR A 205 0.12 28.54 -10.03
CA TYR A 205 1.22 27.87 -9.34
C TYR A 205 2.55 28.52 -9.67
N ILE A 206 3.49 28.37 -8.75
CA ILE A 206 4.90 28.75 -8.94
C ILE A 206 5.76 27.53 -8.69
N ILE A 207 6.53 27.12 -9.69
CA ILE A 207 7.43 25.98 -9.62
C ILE A 207 8.85 26.46 -9.86
N LYS A 208 9.78 26.07 -8.99
CA LYS A 208 11.21 26.25 -9.24
C LYS A 208 11.69 25.17 -10.21
N ILE A 209 12.34 25.59 -11.28
CA ILE A 209 12.76 24.69 -12.37
C ILE A 209 14.28 24.57 -12.52
N LYS A 210 15.05 25.47 -11.91
CA LYS A 210 16.52 25.45 -11.92
C LYS A 210 17.09 26.32 -10.82
N SER A 211 18.15 25.87 -10.16
CA SER A 211 18.90 26.61 -9.14
C SER A 211 20.36 26.81 -9.57
N TYR A 212 20.97 27.90 -9.14
CA TYR A 212 22.37 28.23 -9.37
C TYR A 212 23.15 28.27 -8.05
N ASP A 213 24.47 28.02 -8.11
CA ASP A 213 25.34 28.01 -6.94
C ASP A 213 25.43 29.38 -6.23
N THR A 214 25.09 30.46 -6.94
CA THR A 214 25.00 31.83 -6.42
C THR A 214 23.80 32.05 -5.50
N GLY A 215 22.88 31.08 -5.40
CA GLY A 215 21.60 31.21 -4.68
C GLY A 215 20.47 31.78 -5.53
N GLU A 216 20.74 32.13 -6.79
CA GLU A 216 19.74 32.53 -7.78
C GLU A 216 19.01 31.31 -8.34
N TYR A 217 17.79 31.48 -8.84
CA TYR A 217 17.02 30.37 -9.41
C TYR A 217 15.96 30.85 -10.41
N ILE A 218 15.50 29.95 -11.27
CA ILE A 218 14.45 30.20 -12.24
C ILE A 218 13.15 29.58 -11.74
N VAL A 219 12.08 30.35 -11.79
CA VAL A 219 10.72 29.89 -11.51
C VAL A 219 9.86 29.95 -12.77
N LYS A 220 8.94 29.01 -12.86
CA LYS A 220 7.81 29.01 -13.78
C LYS A 220 6.57 29.48 -13.05
N ILE A 221 5.88 30.47 -13.59
CA ILE A 221 4.57 30.92 -13.09
C ILE A 221 3.52 30.51 -14.12
N GLY A 222 2.64 29.56 -13.78
CA GLY A 222 1.65 29.04 -14.71
C GLY A 222 0.26 28.85 -14.10
N GLU A 223 -0.74 28.63 -14.95
CA GLU A 223 -2.13 28.37 -14.55
C GLU A 223 -2.58 26.91 -14.71
N SER A 224 -3.53 26.50 -13.87
CA SER A 224 -4.30 25.27 -14.06
C SER A 224 -5.76 25.49 -13.70
N ARG A 225 -6.68 24.83 -14.42
CA ARG A 225 -8.14 24.90 -14.19
C ARG A 225 -8.70 23.74 -13.37
N TYR A 226 -7.92 22.67 -13.21
CA TYR A 226 -8.37 21.41 -12.63
C TYR A 226 -7.50 20.98 -11.43
N GLY A 227 -6.68 21.89 -10.89
CA GLY A 227 -5.68 21.59 -9.87
C GLY A 227 -4.27 21.32 -10.42
N ILE A 228 -3.28 21.23 -9.53
CA ILE A 228 -1.85 21.25 -9.89
C ILE A 228 -1.29 19.87 -10.29
N GLU A 229 -1.96 18.77 -9.95
CA GLU A 229 -1.35 17.43 -9.98
C GLU A 229 -0.82 17.02 -11.36
N GLN A 230 -1.65 17.13 -12.40
CA GLN A 230 -1.27 16.74 -13.77
C GLN A 230 -0.15 17.64 -14.29
N ARG A 231 -0.25 18.96 -14.08
CA ARG A 231 0.78 19.93 -14.47
C ARG A 231 2.11 19.66 -13.77
N TYR A 232 2.07 19.34 -12.49
CA TYR A 232 3.28 19.03 -11.73
C TYR A 232 3.97 17.75 -12.27
N LYS A 233 3.20 16.69 -12.57
CA LYS A 233 3.74 15.47 -13.21
C LYS A 233 4.33 15.74 -14.61
N GLU A 234 3.72 16.65 -15.38
CA GLU A 234 4.27 17.13 -16.66
C GLU A 234 5.61 17.84 -16.45
N HIS A 235 5.68 18.78 -15.51
CA HIS A 235 6.87 19.57 -15.24
C HIS A 235 8.02 18.74 -14.67
N GLN A 236 7.75 17.74 -13.84
CA GLN A 236 8.76 16.80 -13.33
C GLN A 236 9.46 16.01 -14.44
N LYS A 237 8.77 15.73 -15.55
CA LYS A 237 9.38 15.06 -16.71
C LYS A 237 10.12 16.02 -17.63
N LYS A 238 9.75 17.30 -17.58
CA LYS A 238 10.17 18.32 -18.54
C LYS A 238 11.41 19.09 -18.10
N TYR A 239 11.59 19.31 -16.80
CA TYR A 239 12.72 20.05 -16.24
C TYR A 239 13.61 19.14 -15.40
N GLU A 240 14.91 19.43 -15.38
CA GLU A 240 15.90 18.70 -14.56
C GLU A 240 15.64 18.87 -13.06
N GLU A 241 15.17 20.05 -12.65
CA GLU A 241 14.71 20.34 -11.29
C GLU A 241 13.23 20.73 -11.34
N CYS A 242 12.43 20.24 -10.40
CA CYS A 242 11.03 20.61 -10.27
C CYS A 242 10.63 20.61 -8.80
N VAL A 243 10.47 21.80 -8.23
CA VAL A 243 10.03 21.97 -6.82
C VAL A 243 8.84 22.92 -6.79
N LEU A 244 7.71 22.44 -6.28
CA LEU A 244 6.50 23.26 -6.13
C LEU A 244 6.67 24.23 -4.96
N LEU A 245 6.70 25.53 -5.25
CA LEU A 245 6.92 26.56 -4.23
C LEU A 245 5.62 27.03 -3.59
N ASP A 246 4.62 27.39 -4.41
CA ASP A 246 3.34 27.93 -3.96
C ASP A 246 2.21 27.70 -4.97
N CYS A 247 0.97 27.65 -4.46
CA CYS A 247 -0.26 27.56 -5.24
C CYS A 247 -1.31 28.54 -4.68
N PHE A 248 -2.02 29.23 -5.57
CA PHE A 248 -3.00 30.25 -5.23
C PHE A 248 -4.30 30.01 -6.00
N ARG A 249 -5.40 29.77 -5.28
CA ARG A 249 -6.74 29.64 -5.90
C ARG A 249 -7.16 30.95 -6.54
N VAL A 250 -7.53 30.91 -7.81
CA VAL A 250 -8.04 32.07 -8.54
C VAL A 250 -9.09 31.66 -9.57
N VAL A 251 -10.23 32.34 -9.56
CA VAL A 251 -11.34 32.03 -10.48
C VAL A 251 -10.94 32.32 -11.92
N LYS A 252 -10.44 33.52 -12.20
CA LYS A 252 -9.98 33.95 -13.54
C LYS A 252 -8.49 33.64 -13.74
N SER A 253 -8.09 32.38 -13.56
CA SER A 253 -6.67 31.94 -13.56
C SER A 253 -5.89 32.39 -14.81
N ARG A 254 -6.46 32.22 -15.99
CA ARG A 254 -5.82 32.63 -17.27
C ARG A 254 -5.59 34.13 -17.38
N ASP A 255 -6.56 34.94 -16.97
CA ASP A 255 -6.42 36.40 -17.04
C ASP A 255 -5.40 36.88 -16.01
N PHE A 256 -5.37 36.22 -14.84
CA PHE A 256 -4.42 36.52 -13.78
C PHE A 256 -2.99 36.11 -14.14
N GLU A 257 -2.79 34.95 -14.76
CA GLU A 257 -1.49 34.54 -15.33
C GLU A 257 -0.99 35.58 -16.32
N LYS A 258 -1.85 35.99 -17.27
CA LYS A 258 -1.50 37.02 -18.25
C LYS A 258 -1.14 38.33 -17.57
N TYR A 259 -1.88 38.75 -16.55
CA TYR A 259 -1.55 39.93 -15.75
C TYR A 259 -0.14 39.82 -15.11
N LEU A 260 0.16 38.71 -14.45
CA LEU A 260 1.46 38.48 -13.80
C LEU A 260 2.61 38.49 -14.82
N HIS A 261 2.43 37.83 -15.97
CA HIS A 261 3.45 37.80 -17.02
C HIS A 261 3.73 39.17 -17.63
N HIS A 262 2.77 40.09 -17.62
CA HIS A 262 2.91 41.44 -18.17
C HIS A 262 3.22 42.51 -17.11
N HIS A 263 3.19 42.17 -15.82
CA HIS A 263 3.50 43.10 -14.75
C HIS A 263 4.96 43.58 -14.86
N ASP A 264 5.20 44.90 -14.81
CA ASP A 264 6.49 45.52 -15.13
C ASP A 264 7.68 44.88 -14.40
N LYS A 265 7.54 44.66 -13.09
CA LYS A 265 8.57 44.03 -12.25
C LYS A 265 8.82 42.54 -12.54
N ILE A 266 7.81 41.81 -13.02
CA ILE A 266 7.93 40.37 -13.29
C ILE A 266 8.46 40.16 -14.71
N ARG A 267 7.90 40.91 -15.67
CA ARG A 267 8.25 40.82 -17.09
C ARG A 267 9.72 41.14 -17.35
N SER A 268 10.32 42.08 -16.60
CA SER A 268 11.72 42.46 -16.75
C SER A 268 12.69 41.30 -16.50
N SER A 269 12.34 40.37 -15.61
CA SER A 269 13.19 39.23 -15.24
C SER A 269 12.87 37.95 -16.04
N ARG A 270 12.26 38.06 -17.21
CA ARG A 270 11.91 36.92 -18.06
C ARG A 270 13.15 36.24 -18.65
N VAL A 271 13.18 34.92 -18.59
CA VAL A 271 14.27 34.08 -19.12
C VAL A 271 13.94 33.66 -20.56
N LYS A 272 14.93 33.73 -21.46
CA LYS A 272 14.79 33.32 -22.88
C LYS A 272 15.94 32.45 -23.38
N ASP A 273 16.97 32.29 -22.57
CA ASP A 273 18.25 31.65 -22.86
C ASP A 273 18.39 30.28 -22.18
N LEU A 274 17.31 29.77 -21.58
CA LEU A 274 17.31 28.43 -21.02
C LEU A 274 17.25 27.40 -22.16
N LYS A 275 18.31 26.58 -22.27
CA LYS A 275 18.45 25.50 -23.25
C LYS A 275 17.20 24.61 -23.27
N ASP A 276 16.70 24.29 -24.46
CA ASP A 276 15.48 23.51 -24.71
C ASP A 276 14.14 24.17 -24.28
N HIS A 277 14.18 25.39 -23.71
CA HIS A 277 13.01 26.14 -23.22
C HIS A 277 12.92 27.59 -23.72
N GLU A 278 13.65 27.93 -24.78
CA GLU A 278 13.83 29.29 -25.31
C GLU A 278 12.51 30.00 -25.70
N LYS A 279 11.48 29.22 -26.05
CA LYS A 279 10.17 29.74 -26.46
C LYS A 279 9.23 30.00 -25.28
N GLU A 280 9.57 29.53 -24.07
CA GLU A 280 8.69 29.65 -22.92
C GLU A 280 8.64 31.07 -22.37
N GLN A 281 7.43 31.61 -22.29
CA GLN A 281 7.18 33.01 -21.91
C GLN A 281 6.87 33.17 -20.41
N GLU A 282 6.87 32.07 -19.68
CA GLU A 282 6.39 31.93 -18.31
C GLU A 282 7.52 31.64 -17.31
N LEU A 283 8.78 31.78 -17.75
CA LEU A 283 9.98 31.55 -16.95
C LEU A 283 10.60 32.88 -16.50
N PHE A 284 10.91 32.98 -15.21
CA PHE A 284 11.40 34.21 -14.57
C PHE A 284 12.57 33.94 -13.65
N HIS A 285 13.57 34.81 -13.69
CA HIS A 285 14.79 34.72 -12.88
C HIS A 285 14.60 35.42 -11.53
N ILE A 286 14.86 34.70 -10.44
CA ILE A 286 14.74 35.16 -9.06
C ILE A 286 16.12 35.26 -8.43
N GLY A 287 16.37 36.35 -7.68
CA GLY A 287 17.63 36.59 -6.97
C GLY A 287 18.53 37.66 -7.61
N LYS A 288 18.21 38.09 -8.84
CA LYS A 288 18.91 39.17 -9.55
C LYS A 288 18.20 40.52 -9.39
N GLU A 289 17.24 40.82 -10.27
CA GLU A 289 16.44 42.05 -10.23
C GLU A 289 15.07 41.85 -9.55
N LEU A 290 14.57 40.62 -9.57
CA LEU A 290 13.29 40.23 -8.98
C LEU A 290 13.52 39.32 -7.77
N SER A 291 12.90 39.68 -6.64
CA SER A 291 12.87 38.84 -5.44
C SER A 291 11.60 38.01 -5.40
N TYR A 292 11.67 36.81 -4.81
CA TYR A 292 10.49 35.96 -4.62
C TYR A 292 9.40 36.65 -3.80
N LYS A 293 9.81 37.38 -2.75
CA LYS A 293 8.90 38.18 -1.91
C LYS A 293 8.14 39.24 -2.73
N THR A 294 8.80 39.86 -3.71
CA THR A 294 8.14 40.80 -4.62
C THR A 294 7.05 40.12 -5.43
N VAL A 295 7.30 38.91 -5.93
CA VAL A 295 6.30 38.12 -6.68
C VAL A 295 5.11 37.79 -5.81
N LEU A 296 5.34 37.28 -4.60
CA LEU A 296 4.28 36.96 -3.63
C LEU A 296 3.41 38.19 -3.32
N ASN A 297 4.05 39.33 -3.01
CA ASN A 297 3.33 40.56 -2.73
C ASN A 297 2.46 41.03 -3.92
N ILE A 298 2.94 40.89 -5.16
CA ILE A 298 2.16 41.23 -6.36
C ILE A 298 0.94 40.31 -6.46
N ILE A 299 1.12 39.02 -6.21
CA ILE A 299 0.02 38.05 -6.25
C ILE A 299 -1.01 38.37 -5.18
N GLU A 300 -0.60 38.48 -3.92
CA GLU A 300 -1.50 38.70 -2.77
C GLU A 300 -2.32 39.99 -2.90
N ASN A 301 -1.70 41.07 -3.38
CA ASN A 301 -2.37 42.35 -3.53
C ASN A 301 -3.39 42.39 -4.67
N ASN A 302 -3.23 41.56 -5.70
CA ASN A 302 -4.06 41.61 -6.90
C ASN A 302 -5.03 40.42 -7.02
N ILE A 303 -4.77 39.28 -6.37
CA ILE A 303 -5.56 38.06 -6.59
C ILE A 303 -7.06 38.23 -6.31
N LYS A 304 -7.43 39.09 -5.35
CA LYS A 304 -8.83 39.34 -4.97
C LYS A 304 -9.64 39.90 -6.15
N SER A 305 -9.11 40.85 -6.91
CA SER A 305 -9.83 41.46 -8.04
C SER A 305 -10.09 40.47 -9.19
N PHE A 306 -9.34 39.37 -9.26
CA PHE A 306 -9.53 38.30 -10.24
C PHE A 306 -10.43 37.16 -9.73
N ASN A 307 -10.86 37.24 -8.46
CA ASN A 307 -11.87 36.37 -7.87
C ASN A 307 -13.28 36.97 -7.88
N GLU A 308 -13.40 38.27 -8.12
CA GLU A 308 -14.68 38.96 -8.20
C GLU A 308 -15.30 38.82 -9.60
N TYR A 309 -16.59 38.48 -9.62
CA TYR A 309 -17.41 38.51 -10.84
C TYR A 309 -17.83 39.95 -11.09
N SER A 310 -17.56 40.47 -12.28
CA SER A 310 -17.98 41.82 -12.67
C SER A 310 -19.45 41.83 -13.10
N GLN A 311 -20.08 43.00 -13.11
CA GLN A 311 -21.44 43.15 -13.65
C GLN A 311 -21.56 42.60 -15.09
N LYS A 312 -20.52 42.79 -15.92
CA LYS A 312 -20.46 42.24 -17.28
C LYS A 312 -20.43 40.71 -17.31
N ASP A 313 -19.86 40.06 -16.30
CA ASP A 313 -19.87 38.61 -16.18
C ASP A 313 -21.27 38.10 -15.84
N PHE A 314 -22.00 38.85 -15.02
CA PHE A 314 -23.41 38.58 -14.72
C PHE A 314 -24.30 38.79 -15.95
N ASP A 315 -24.13 39.89 -16.67
CA ASP A 315 -24.91 40.19 -17.88
C ASP A 315 -24.71 39.10 -18.96
N ARG A 316 -23.47 38.64 -19.16
CA ARG A 316 -23.17 37.51 -20.07
C ARG A 316 -23.78 36.18 -19.61
N LEU A 317 -23.86 35.96 -18.31
CA LEU A 317 -24.49 34.75 -17.76
C LEU A 317 -26.01 34.81 -17.97
N GLN A 318 -26.59 35.99 -17.79
CA GLN A 318 -28.00 36.24 -18.07
C GLN A 318 -28.35 36.02 -19.55
N GLU A 319 -27.57 36.57 -20.48
CA GLU A 319 -27.77 36.33 -21.92
C GLU A 319 -27.72 34.83 -22.28
N LYS A 320 -26.79 34.08 -21.67
CA LYS A 320 -26.71 32.64 -21.87
C LYS A 320 -27.91 31.90 -21.29
N TYR A 321 -28.39 32.33 -20.13
CA TYR A 321 -29.57 31.77 -19.49
C TYR A 321 -30.81 32.01 -20.35
N ASP A 322 -31.01 33.23 -20.84
CA ASP A 322 -32.14 33.59 -21.70
C ASP A 322 -32.13 32.79 -23.02
N LEU A 323 -30.95 32.63 -23.65
CA LEU A 323 -30.80 31.79 -24.85
C LEU A 323 -31.09 30.31 -24.58
N LEU A 324 -30.72 29.80 -23.40
CA LEU A 324 -30.98 28.42 -23.03
C LEU A 324 -32.46 28.21 -22.74
N GLN A 325 -33.12 29.19 -22.13
CA GLN A 325 -34.56 29.19 -21.88
C GLN A 325 -35.33 29.16 -23.20
N GLU A 326 -34.96 30.01 -24.18
CA GLU A 326 -35.57 30.02 -25.51
C GLU A 326 -35.43 28.64 -26.20
N LYS A 327 -34.24 28.02 -26.10
CA LYS A 327 -34.03 26.66 -26.63
C LYS A 327 -34.89 25.61 -25.93
N TYR A 328 -35.07 25.74 -24.62
CA TYR A 328 -35.91 24.82 -23.85
C TYR A 328 -37.38 24.95 -24.26
N ASP A 329 -37.89 26.18 -24.39
CA ASP A 329 -39.27 26.44 -24.82
C ASP A 329 -39.53 25.88 -26.22
N LEU A 330 -38.58 26.07 -27.15
CA LEU A 330 -38.66 25.56 -28.52
C LEU A 330 -38.60 24.01 -28.56
N LEU A 331 -37.86 23.39 -27.65
CA LEU A 331 -37.83 21.95 -27.50
C LEU A 331 -39.15 21.42 -26.91
N GLN A 332 -39.73 22.14 -25.96
CA GLN A 332 -41.01 21.80 -25.34
C GLN A 332 -42.16 21.89 -26.36
N GLU A 333 -42.18 22.95 -27.18
CA GLU A 333 -43.15 23.09 -28.26
C GLU A 333 -43.04 21.94 -29.28
N LYS A 334 -41.82 21.55 -29.65
CA LYS A 334 -41.59 20.36 -30.48
C LYS A 334 -42.08 19.07 -29.82
N TYR A 335 -41.83 18.92 -28.53
CA TYR A 335 -42.30 17.76 -27.77
C TYR A 335 -43.83 17.68 -27.75
N ASP A 336 -44.52 18.79 -27.50
CA ASP A 336 -45.98 18.86 -27.48
C ASP A 336 -46.59 18.63 -28.87
N PHE A 337 -45.96 19.14 -29.93
CA PHE A 337 -46.34 18.83 -31.31
C PHE A 337 -46.21 17.33 -31.64
N VAL A 338 -45.10 16.71 -31.26
CA VAL A 338 -44.91 15.26 -31.46
C VAL A 338 -45.92 14.46 -30.64
N LYS A 339 -46.18 14.85 -29.39
CA LYS A 339 -47.15 14.19 -28.50
C LYS A 339 -48.58 14.27 -29.06
N SER A 340 -48.99 15.43 -29.57
CA SER A 340 -50.31 15.60 -30.21
C SER A 340 -50.44 14.81 -31.52
N THR A 341 -49.37 14.73 -32.32
CA THR A 341 -49.31 13.91 -33.53
C THR A 341 -49.42 12.41 -33.21
N ILE A 342 -48.71 11.94 -32.19
CA ILE A 342 -48.79 10.55 -31.70
C ILE A 342 -50.20 10.23 -31.20
N ASN A 343 -50.82 11.12 -30.41
CA ASN A 343 -52.18 10.94 -29.93
C ASN A 343 -53.20 10.85 -31.08
N SER A 344 -53.02 11.68 -32.11
CA SER A 344 -53.86 11.65 -33.32
C SER A 344 -53.68 10.35 -34.11
N SER A 345 -52.43 9.86 -34.25
CA SER A 345 -52.14 8.55 -34.84
C SER A 345 -52.70 7.40 -34.01
N ASN A 346 -52.63 7.46 -32.68
CA ASN A 346 -53.19 6.44 -31.80
C ASN A 346 -54.71 6.39 -31.90
N ASN A 347 -55.38 7.54 -32.00
CA ASN A 347 -56.82 7.59 -32.24
C ASN A 347 -57.18 6.97 -33.60
N LEU A 348 -56.42 7.25 -34.66
CA LEU A 348 -56.62 6.63 -35.97
C LEU A 348 -56.35 5.11 -35.94
N GLN A 349 -55.31 4.67 -35.23
CA GLN A 349 -54.99 3.26 -34.99
C GLN A 349 -56.11 2.55 -34.22
N ASN A 350 -56.73 3.22 -33.24
CA ASN A 350 -57.86 2.68 -32.50
C ASN A 350 -59.10 2.54 -33.39
N THR A 351 -59.37 3.52 -34.26
CA THR A 351 -60.47 3.43 -35.24
C THR A 351 -60.23 2.29 -36.24
N ILE A 352 -59.02 2.20 -36.80
CA ILE A 352 -58.62 1.11 -37.70
C ILE A 352 -58.70 -0.24 -36.97
N SER A 353 -58.28 -0.32 -35.71
CA SER A 353 -58.37 -1.55 -34.90
C SER A 353 -59.82 -1.94 -34.63
N LEU A 354 -60.71 -0.97 -34.35
CA LEU A 354 -62.14 -1.20 -34.22
C LEU A 354 -62.77 -1.67 -35.53
N GLU A 355 -62.36 -1.10 -36.68
CA GLU A 355 -62.79 -1.54 -38.00
C GLU A 355 -62.28 -2.96 -38.32
N ILE A 356 -61.03 -3.27 -37.99
CA ILE A 356 -60.46 -4.63 -38.12
C ILE A 356 -61.20 -5.59 -37.21
N ASP A 357 -61.47 -5.23 -35.95
CA ASP A 357 -62.24 -6.05 -35.01
C ASP A 357 -63.67 -6.27 -35.48
N ASN A 358 -64.31 -5.26 -36.06
CA ASN A 358 -65.63 -5.37 -36.66
C ASN A 358 -65.59 -6.27 -37.90
N GLN A 359 -64.58 -6.14 -38.74
CA GLN A 359 -64.37 -7.00 -39.90
C GLN A 359 -64.09 -8.44 -39.46
N GLU A 360 -63.33 -8.65 -38.40
CA GLU A 360 -63.11 -9.96 -37.78
C GLU A 360 -64.40 -10.51 -37.19
N LYS A 361 -65.23 -9.70 -36.53
CA LYS A 361 -66.54 -10.12 -36.03
C LYS A 361 -67.47 -10.49 -37.18
N ILE A 362 -67.46 -9.75 -38.28
CA ILE A 362 -68.21 -10.08 -39.51
C ILE A 362 -67.69 -11.39 -40.09
N ASN A 363 -66.39 -11.54 -40.29
CA ASN A 363 -65.78 -12.79 -40.77
C ASN A 363 -66.02 -13.97 -39.81
N LYS A 364 -66.03 -13.74 -38.50
CA LYS A 364 -66.41 -14.73 -37.48
C LYS A 364 -67.89 -15.06 -37.61
N SER A 365 -68.77 -14.08 -37.84
CA SER A 365 -70.20 -14.29 -38.08
C SER A 365 -70.45 -15.04 -39.38
N GLU A 366 -69.73 -14.74 -40.46
CA GLU A 366 -69.78 -15.48 -41.72
C GLU A 366 -69.25 -16.90 -41.54
N ASN A 367 -68.16 -17.09 -40.79
CA ASN A 367 -67.67 -18.42 -40.44
C ASN A 367 -68.60 -19.15 -39.47
N ILE A 368 -69.30 -18.45 -38.57
CA ILE A 368 -70.36 -19.00 -37.72
C ILE A 368 -71.55 -19.37 -38.57
N ASN A 369 -71.92 -18.59 -39.60
CA ASN A 369 -72.99 -18.92 -40.54
C ASN A 369 -72.61 -20.11 -41.42
N LYS A 370 -71.39 -20.16 -41.96
CA LYS A 370 -70.85 -21.35 -42.64
C LYS A 370 -70.76 -22.54 -41.70
N LYS A 371 -70.33 -22.33 -40.45
CA LYS A 371 -70.37 -23.36 -39.42
C LYS A 371 -71.79 -23.72 -39.05
N LEU A 372 -72.78 -22.85 -39.08
CA LEU A 372 -74.19 -23.13 -38.80
C LEU A 372 -74.80 -23.89 -39.97
N GLU A 373 -74.46 -23.56 -41.20
CA GLU A 373 -74.80 -24.36 -42.38
C GLU A 373 -74.16 -25.75 -42.30
N GLN A 374 -72.89 -25.80 -41.90
CA GLN A 374 -72.17 -27.05 -41.67
C GLN A 374 -72.62 -27.77 -40.41
N THR A 375 -73.11 -27.07 -39.39
CA THR A 375 -73.70 -27.61 -38.17
C THR A 375 -75.14 -28.03 -38.44
N ASN A 376 -75.87 -27.42 -39.35
CA ASN A 376 -77.16 -27.89 -39.83
C ASN A 376 -76.96 -29.16 -40.66
N LYS A 377 -75.90 -29.19 -41.50
CA LYS A 377 -75.45 -30.38 -42.22
C LYS A 377 -74.93 -31.48 -41.26
N GLU A 378 -74.22 -31.10 -40.21
CA GLU A 378 -73.75 -31.99 -39.15
C GLU A 378 -74.84 -32.33 -38.12
N ILE A 379 -75.91 -31.54 -37.93
CA ILE A 379 -77.10 -31.83 -37.11
C ILE A 379 -77.95 -32.84 -37.87
N LEU A 380 -78.05 -32.70 -39.19
CA LEU A 380 -78.54 -33.74 -40.09
C LEU A 380 -77.71 -35.04 -39.98
N GLU A 381 -76.41 -34.96 -39.72
CA GLU A 381 -75.52 -36.11 -39.48
C GLU A 381 -75.42 -36.58 -38.00
N LYS A 382 -75.66 -35.70 -37.01
CA LYS A 382 -75.61 -35.94 -35.54
C LYS A 382 -76.97 -36.30 -34.95
N LEU A 383 -78.09 -35.97 -35.61
CA LEU A 383 -79.36 -36.69 -35.44
C LEU A 383 -79.20 -38.19 -35.78
N ASN A 384 -78.12 -38.55 -36.48
CA ASN A 384 -77.79 -39.90 -36.90
C ASN A 384 -76.49 -40.47 -36.26
N LYS A 385 -75.92 -39.89 -35.19
CA LYS A 385 -74.77 -40.50 -34.46
C LYS A 385 -74.64 -40.07 -32.98
N PRO A 386 -74.35 -41.01 -32.04
CA PRO A 386 -74.46 -40.80 -30.59
C PRO A 386 -73.28 -40.05 -29.93
N GLU A 387 -73.56 -39.25 -28.90
CA GLU A 387 -72.60 -38.51 -28.05
C GLU A 387 -71.75 -39.39 -27.13
N ILE A 388 -70.58 -38.86 -26.74
CA ILE A 388 -69.62 -39.45 -25.80
C ILE A 388 -70.20 -39.39 -24.38
N ILE A 389 -70.82 -40.50 -24.05
CA ILE A 389 -71.23 -40.98 -22.74
C ILE A 389 -70.10 -40.67 -21.72
N THR A 390 -70.36 -39.85 -20.69
CA THR A 390 -69.50 -39.72 -19.48
C THR A 390 -70.13 -40.43 -18.26
N THR A 391 -71.36 -40.89 -18.43
CA THR A 391 -72.09 -41.76 -17.53
C THR A 391 -72.80 -42.83 -18.35
N THR A 392 -72.78 -44.11 -17.96
CA THR A 392 -73.64 -45.15 -18.53
C THR A 392 -75.08 -44.63 -18.63
N LYS A 393 -75.91 -45.20 -19.50
CA LYS A 393 -77.30 -44.74 -19.71
C LYS A 393 -78.21 -44.81 -18.45
N PHE A 394 -77.65 -45.16 -17.29
CA PHE A 394 -78.25 -45.14 -15.96
C PHE A 394 -77.69 -44.04 -15.03
N GLY A 395 -76.80 -43.16 -15.51
CA GLY A 395 -76.22 -42.06 -14.73
C GLY A 395 -74.94 -42.40 -13.96
N GLU A 396 -74.37 -43.59 -14.14
CA GLU A 396 -73.14 -44.02 -13.43
C GLU A 396 -71.87 -43.70 -14.24
N PRO A 397 -70.76 -43.22 -13.65
CA PRO A 397 -69.55 -42.84 -14.41
C PRO A 397 -68.93 -44.00 -15.21
N LEU A 398 -68.42 -43.76 -16.43
CA LEU A 398 -67.67 -44.79 -17.18
C LEU A 398 -66.33 -45.16 -16.50
N ALA A 399 -66.03 -46.46 -16.43
CA ALA A 399 -64.78 -46.99 -15.88
C ALA A 399 -63.49 -46.54 -16.61
N THR A 400 -63.59 -45.96 -17.82
CA THR A 400 -62.46 -45.45 -18.61
C THR A 400 -62.05 -44.02 -18.26
N VAL A 401 -62.79 -43.34 -17.39
CA VAL A 401 -62.57 -41.95 -17.00
C VAL A 401 -61.73 -41.91 -15.73
N GLY A 402 -60.45 -41.55 -15.86
CA GLY A 402 -59.51 -41.45 -14.73
C GLY A 402 -59.80 -40.29 -13.76
N ASP A 403 -58.97 -40.14 -12.73
CA ASP A 403 -59.14 -39.15 -11.66
C ASP A 403 -59.10 -37.69 -12.15
N ARG A 404 -59.76 -36.81 -11.38
CA ARG A 404 -59.65 -35.36 -11.55
C ARG A 404 -58.31 -34.88 -11.02
N ILE A 405 -57.84 -33.72 -11.48
CA ILE A 405 -56.55 -33.17 -11.04
C ILE A 405 -56.72 -31.74 -10.50
N GLN A 406 -56.22 -31.52 -9.29
CA GLN A 406 -56.15 -30.21 -8.63
C GLN A 406 -54.80 -29.54 -8.89
N LYS A 407 -54.85 -28.23 -9.11
CA LYS A 407 -53.72 -27.31 -9.14
C LYS A 407 -53.74 -26.49 -7.84
N ILE A 408 -52.64 -26.53 -7.09
CA ILE A 408 -52.56 -26.01 -5.72
C ILE A 408 -51.38 -25.05 -5.62
N ASN A 409 -51.55 -23.94 -4.92
CA ASN A 409 -50.47 -23.00 -4.62
C ASN A 409 -49.51 -23.64 -3.59
N PRO A 410 -48.20 -23.74 -3.88
CA PRO A 410 -47.24 -24.43 -3.01
C PRO A 410 -46.95 -23.71 -1.68
N GLU A 411 -47.16 -22.39 -1.62
CA GLU A 411 -46.86 -21.56 -0.44
C GLU A 411 -48.08 -21.47 0.49
N THR A 412 -49.25 -21.17 -0.08
CA THR A 412 -50.48 -20.98 0.69
C THR A 412 -51.29 -22.26 0.90
N MET A 413 -50.92 -23.35 0.20
CA MET A 413 -51.68 -24.61 0.16
C MET A 413 -53.16 -24.42 -0.17
N THR A 414 -53.48 -23.43 -1.02
CA THR A 414 -54.86 -23.14 -1.46
C THR A 414 -55.12 -23.68 -2.87
N LEU A 415 -56.37 -24.08 -3.11
CA LEU A 415 -56.80 -24.62 -4.41
C LEU A 415 -56.87 -23.49 -5.44
N VAL A 416 -56.18 -23.68 -6.57
CA VAL A 416 -56.16 -22.72 -7.68
C VAL A 416 -57.18 -23.12 -8.74
N LYS A 417 -57.22 -24.41 -9.13
CA LYS A 417 -58.11 -24.91 -10.19
C LYS A 417 -58.26 -26.44 -10.13
N VAL A 418 -59.40 -26.96 -10.60
CA VAL A 418 -59.65 -28.39 -10.82
C VAL A 418 -59.83 -28.64 -12.32
N TYR A 419 -59.25 -29.72 -12.83
CA TYR A 419 -59.49 -30.22 -14.18
C TYR A 419 -60.22 -31.55 -14.12
N GLU A 420 -61.14 -31.77 -15.06
CA GLU A 420 -61.88 -33.02 -15.23
C GLU A 420 -60.98 -34.15 -15.73
N SER A 421 -59.81 -33.88 -16.31
CA SER A 421 -58.81 -34.93 -16.56
C SER A 421 -57.41 -34.35 -16.74
N ILE A 422 -56.40 -35.19 -16.65
CA ILE A 422 -55.03 -34.82 -17.05
C ILE A 422 -55.00 -34.32 -18.50
N ALA A 423 -55.78 -34.95 -19.39
CA ALA A 423 -55.80 -34.57 -20.81
C ALA A 423 -56.29 -33.13 -21.02
N GLU A 424 -57.23 -32.68 -20.20
CA GLU A 424 -57.70 -31.29 -20.17
C GLU A 424 -56.60 -30.34 -19.66
N CYS A 425 -55.93 -30.70 -18.56
CA CYS A 425 -54.80 -29.94 -18.01
C CYS A 425 -53.65 -29.76 -19.03
N LEU A 426 -53.32 -30.81 -19.80
CA LEU A 426 -52.30 -30.74 -20.84
C LEU A 426 -52.71 -29.83 -21.99
N LYS A 427 -53.97 -29.92 -22.45
CA LYS A 427 -54.50 -29.07 -23.53
C LYS A 427 -54.44 -27.59 -23.16
N GLU A 428 -54.81 -27.22 -21.93
CA GLU A 428 -54.75 -25.83 -21.47
C GLU A 428 -53.31 -25.28 -21.45
N SER A 429 -52.32 -26.13 -21.14
CA SER A 429 -50.92 -25.73 -21.17
C SER A 429 -50.30 -25.68 -22.57
N ASN A 430 -51.08 -25.85 -23.64
CA ASN A 430 -50.58 -26.09 -25.00
C ASN A 430 -49.52 -27.21 -25.05
N PHE A 431 -49.73 -28.27 -24.26
CA PHE A 431 -48.81 -29.42 -24.14
C PHE A 431 -47.38 -29.07 -23.73
N LYS A 432 -47.15 -27.89 -23.12
CA LYS A 432 -45.86 -27.52 -22.52
C LYS A 432 -45.55 -28.40 -21.31
N MET A 433 -46.58 -28.82 -20.56
CA MET A 433 -46.44 -29.76 -19.45
C MET A 433 -46.48 -31.20 -19.96
N LYS A 434 -45.78 -32.11 -19.27
CA LYS A 434 -45.75 -33.54 -19.62
C LYS A 434 -46.45 -34.36 -18.55
N ARG A 435 -47.38 -35.23 -18.95
CA ARG A 435 -48.11 -36.13 -18.02
C ARG A 435 -47.19 -36.89 -17.05
N PRO A 436 -46.09 -37.55 -17.51
CA PRO A 436 -45.19 -38.25 -16.59
C PRO A 436 -44.53 -37.33 -15.54
N SER A 437 -44.31 -36.06 -15.86
CA SER A 437 -43.73 -35.08 -14.93
C SER A 437 -44.74 -34.62 -13.89
N ILE A 438 -46.01 -34.46 -14.28
CA ILE A 438 -47.11 -34.18 -13.36
C ILE A 438 -47.33 -35.38 -12.43
N ASP A 439 -47.42 -36.60 -12.98
CA ASP A 439 -47.56 -37.84 -12.20
C ASP A 439 -46.42 -38.00 -11.17
N LYS A 440 -45.18 -37.73 -11.60
CA LYS A 440 -44.00 -37.79 -10.73
C LYS A 440 -44.05 -36.72 -9.63
N ALA A 441 -44.53 -35.51 -9.94
CA ALA A 441 -44.65 -34.42 -8.97
C ALA A 441 -45.73 -34.70 -7.91
N ILE A 442 -46.86 -35.29 -8.33
CA ILE A 442 -47.91 -35.77 -7.44
C ILE A 442 -47.34 -36.85 -6.52
N LYS A 443 -46.77 -37.93 -7.10
CA LYS A 443 -46.23 -39.07 -6.34
C LYS A 443 -45.15 -38.69 -5.34
N ASN A 444 -44.27 -37.75 -5.70
CA ASN A 444 -43.13 -37.37 -4.87
C ASN A 444 -43.40 -36.18 -3.96
N ASN A 445 -44.60 -35.62 -3.98
CA ASN A 445 -44.95 -34.42 -3.23
C ASN A 445 -44.06 -33.20 -3.53
N THR A 446 -43.62 -33.04 -4.79
CA THR A 446 -42.74 -31.95 -5.20
C THR A 446 -43.50 -30.88 -5.99
N ILE A 447 -42.88 -29.71 -6.16
CA ILE A 447 -43.40 -28.63 -7.00
C ILE A 447 -43.06 -28.92 -8.46
N TYR A 448 -44.00 -28.70 -9.37
CA TYR A 448 -43.76 -28.75 -10.81
C TYR A 448 -44.41 -27.56 -11.51
N ASN A 449 -43.62 -26.83 -12.30
CA ASN A 449 -43.99 -25.56 -12.92
C ASN A 449 -44.58 -24.54 -11.93
N GLY A 450 -44.02 -24.48 -10.71
CA GLY A 450 -44.43 -23.53 -9.67
C GLY A 450 -45.70 -23.92 -8.91
N TYR A 451 -46.28 -25.10 -9.15
CA TYR A 451 -47.51 -25.54 -8.47
C TYR A 451 -47.36 -26.92 -7.82
N ARG A 452 -48.17 -27.15 -6.78
CA ARG A 452 -48.47 -28.50 -6.26
C ARG A 452 -49.64 -29.07 -7.06
N TRP A 453 -49.60 -30.38 -7.26
CA TRP A 453 -50.59 -31.10 -8.05
C TRP A 453 -51.10 -32.28 -7.22
N MET A 454 -52.38 -32.62 -7.35
CA MET A 454 -52.99 -33.73 -6.63
C MET A 454 -54.10 -34.39 -7.45
N TYR A 455 -54.21 -35.72 -7.37
CA TYR A 455 -55.36 -36.44 -7.93
C TYR A 455 -56.52 -36.43 -6.94
N VAL A 456 -57.73 -36.31 -7.48
CA VAL A 456 -58.98 -36.41 -6.72
C VAL A 456 -59.83 -37.49 -7.36
N GLU A 457 -60.13 -38.52 -6.57
CA GLU A 457 -61.03 -39.59 -6.94
C GLU A 457 -62.42 -39.04 -7.27
N ARG A 458 -63.13 -39.70 -8.19
CA ARG A 458 -64.40 -39.19 -8.76
C ARG A 458 -65.54 -39.08 -7.76
N ASN A 459 -65.52 -39.90 -6.70
CA ASN A 459 -66.47 -39.93 -5.60
C ASN A 459 -66.23 -38.82 -4.56
N LYS A 460 -65.11 -38.10 -4.62
CA LYS A 460 -64.75 -37.01 -3.70
C LYS A 460 -65.06 -35.66 -4.30
N ASN A 461 -65.26 -34.66 -3.43
CA ASN A 461 -65.53 -33.30 -3.88
C ASN A 461 -64.24 -32.68 -4.48
N PRO A 462 -64.23 -32.31 -5.77
CA PRO A 462 -63.03 -31.75 -6.41
C PRO A 462 -62.59 -30.41 -5.85
N ASN A 463 -63.46 -29.68 -5.16
CA ASN A 463 -63.17 -28.34 -4.64
C ASN A 463 -62.63 -28.33 -3.21
N ILE A 464 -62.49 -29.51 -2.59
CA ILE A 464 -61.99 -29.67 -1.22
C ILE A 464 -60.58 -30.28 -1.27
N LEU A 465 -59.64 -29.68 -0.53
CA LEU A 465 -58.27 -30.17 -0.39
C LEU A 465 -58.22 -31.19 0.75
N GLU A 466 -58.13 -32.48 0.43
CA GLU A 466 -58.02 -33.54 1.43
C GLU A 466 -56.55 -33.90 1.70
N ASN A 467 -56.12 -33.74 2.95
CA ASN A 467 -54.87 -34.27 3.52
C ASN A 467 -53.62 -34.13 2.63
N ILE A 468 -53.20 -32.88 2.35
CA ILE A 468 -52.02 -32.60 1.52
C ILE A 468 -50.74 -32.85 2.35
N PRO A 469 -49.89 -33.81 1.97
CA PRO A 469 -48.60 -34.01 2.61
C PRO A 469 -47.63 -32.86 2.31
N GLU A 470 -46.73 -32.60 3.26
CA GLU A 470 -45.71 -31.54 3.16
C GLU A 470 -44.93 -31.61 1.84
N THR A 471 -44.65 -30.43 1.30
CA THR A 471 -43.92 -30.28 0.04
C THR A 471 -42.46 -30.71 0.22
N LYS A 472 -42.05 -31.77 -0.49
CA LYS A 472 -40.65 -32.21 -0.50
C LYS A 472 -39.80 -31.25 -1.32
N ILE A 473 -38.74 -30.73 -0.68
CA ILE A 473 -37.78 -29.82 -1.30
C ILE A 473 -36.97 -30.59 -2.36
N THR A 474 -37.02 -30.14 -3.60
CA THR A 474 -36.16 -30.63 -4.68
C THR A 474 -34.85 -29.85 -4.74
N ARG A 475 -33.73 -30.54 -4.97
CA ARG A 475 -32.41 -29.90 -5.12
C ARG A 475 -32.40 -28.99 -6.36
N LEU A 476 -32.02 -27.72 -6.16
CA LEU A 476 -31.76 -26.76 -7.24
C LEU A 476 -30.55 -27.24 -8.08
N GLN A 477 -30.68 -27.19 -9.40
CA GLN A 477 -29.59 -27.49 -10.32
C GLN A 477 -28.97 -26.18 -10.80
N ASN A 478 -27.78 -25.85 -10.28
CA ASN A 478 -27.03 -24.65 -10.64
C ASN A 478 -26.33 -24.83 -12.00
N LEU A 479 -27.10 -24.75 -13.09
CA LEU A 479 -26.61 -24.89 -14.47
C LEU A 479 -26.16 -23.53 -15.00
N GLY A 480 -25.02 -23.47 -15.70
CA GLY A 480 -24.48 -22.24 -16.29
C GLY A 480 -23.04 -22.42 -16.78
N TYR A 481 -22.47 -21.35 -17.35
CA TYR A 481 -21.05 -21.31 -17.74
C TYR A 481 -20.15 -21.36 -16.50
N ILE A 482 -18.94 -21.89 -16.66
CA ILE A 482 -17.97 -22.08 -15.58
C ILE A 482 -16.73 -21.25 -15.85
N ALA A 483 -16.45 -20.31 -14.96
CA ALA A 483 -15.21 -19.55 -14.95
C ALA A 483 -14.11 -20.33 -14.23
N LYS A 484 -12.90 -20.33 -14.79
CA LYS A 484 -11.66 -20.75 -14.13
C LYS A 484 -10.88 -19.50 -13.74
N LEU A 485 -10.61 -19.35 -12.45
CA LEU A 485 -9.88 -18.22 -11.89
C LEU A 485 -8.53 -18.66 -11.33
N ASN A 486 -7.62 -17.71 -11.18
CA ASN A 486 -6.39 -17.91 -10.40
C ASN A 486 -6.70 -18.17 -8.92
N VAL A 487 -5.67 -18.58 -8.16
CA VAL A 487 -5.81 -18.95 -6.73
C VAL A 487 -6.37 -17.80 -5.89
N ASP A 488 -5.97 -16.57 -6.20
CA ASP A 488 -6.34 -15.37 -5.46
C ASP A 488 -7.71 -14.79 -5.88
N LYS A 489 -8.41 -15.43 -6.83
CA LYS A 489 -9.68 -14.95 -7.42
C LYS A 489 -9.61 -13.53 -8.00
N THR A 490 -8.44 -13.07 -8.45
CA THR A 490 -8.26 -11.73 -9.01
C THR A 490 -8.37 -11.67 -10.52
N GLN A 491 -8.43 -12.82 -11.21
CA GLN A 491 -8.53 -12.86 -12.66
C GLN A 491 -9.25 -14.11 -13.17
N ILE A 492 -10.15 -13.93 -14.13
CA ILE A 492 -10.73 -15.03 -14.93
C ILE A 492 -9.72 -15.42 -16.02
N LEU A 493 -9.33 -16.68 -16.03
CA LEU A 493 -8.35 -17.23 -16.97
C LEU A 493 -9.03 -17.90 -18.17
N ASN A 494 -10.25 -18.42 -18.01
CA ASN A 494 -10.99 -19.13 -19.05
C ASN A 494 -12.47 -19.29 -18.63
N VAL A 495 -13.38 -19.33 -19.60
CA VAL A 495 -14.80 -19.65 -19.38
C VAL A 495 -15.23 -20.84 -20.23
N TYR A 496 -15.91 -21.79 -19.61
CA TYR A 496 -16.36 -23.05 -20.23
C TYR A 496 -17.87 -23.19 -20.26
N LEU A 497 -18.38 -23.92 -21.25
CA LEU A 497 -19.82 -24.12 -21.47
C LEU A 497 -20.56 -24.77 -20.28
N ASP A 498 -19.95 -25.76 -19.63
CA ASP A 498 -20.52 -26.46 -18.50
C ASP A 498 -19.40 -27.10 -17.65
N ARG A 499 -19.73 -27.57 -16.43
CA ARG A 499 -18.76 -28.21 -15.51
C ARG A 499 -18.06 -29.41 -16.11
N LYS A 500 -18.75 -30.15 -16.97
CA LYS A 500 -18.22 -31.34 -17.63
C LYS A 500 -17.16 -30.94 -18.66
N THR A 501 -17.45 -29.93 -19.46
CA THR A 501 -16.51 -29.32 -20.41
C THR A 501 -15.30 -28.78 -19.66
N ALA A 502 -15.50 -28.01 -18.59
CA ALA A 502 -14.41 -27.49 -17.78
C ALA A 502 -13.51 -28.60 -17.21
N ALA A 503 -14.11 -29.70 -16.71
CA ALA A 503 -13.36 -30.83 -16.17
C ALA A 503 -12.52 -31.53 -17.26
N ILE A 504 -13.11 -31.79 -18.43
CA ILE A 504 -12.41 -32.46 -19.54
C ILE A 504 -11.28 -31.57 -20.09
N GLU A 505 -11.56 -30.29 -20.35
CA GLU A 505 -10.60 -29.33 -20.92
C GLU A 505 -9.43 -29.02 -19.96
N ASN A 506 -9.60 -29.22 -18.65
CA ASN A 506 -8.54 -29.07 -17.65
C ASN A 506 -7.90 -30.40 -17.22
N GLY A 507 -8.13 -31.50 -17.97
CA GLY A 507 -7.44 -32.76 -17.77
C GLY A 507 -7.85 -33.55 -16.53
N PHE A 508 -9.05 -33.32 -15.98
CA PHE A 508 -9.55 -34.13 -14.87
C PHE A 508 -9.90 -35.54 -15.35
N LEU A 509 -9.57 -36.56 -14.54
CA LEU A 509 -9.86 -37.97 -14.84
C LEU A 509 -11.37 -38.27 -14.96
N SER A 510 -12.20 -37.48 -14.25
CA SER A 510 -13.66 -37.63 -14.26
C SER A 510 -14.32 -36.36 -14.78
N SER A 511 -15.28 -36.53 -15.69
CA SER A 511 -16.14 -35.44 -16.17
C SER A 511 -17.02 -34.79 -15.09
N SER A 512 -17.08 -35.38 -13.90
CA SER A 512 -17.81 -34.85 -12.73
C SER A 512 -16.87 -34.29 -11.66
N ALA A 513 -15.56 -34.23 -11.90
CA ALA A 513 -14.57 -33.84 -10.89
C ALA A 513 -14.81 -32.44 -10.31
N LEU A 514 -15.39 -31.53 -11.09
CA LEU A 514 -15.67 -30.15 -10.68
C LEU A 514 -17.02 -29.97 -9.95
N ASP A 515 -17.83 -31.01 -9.77
CA ASP A 515 -19.14 -30.87 -9.09
C ASP A 515 -19.01 -30.44 -7.63
N ASN A 516 -18.06 -31.01 -6.88
CA ASN A 516 -17.83 -30.64 -5.48
C ASN A 516 -16.99 -29.36 -5.33
N PRO A 517 -15.91 -29.15 -6.12
CA PRO A 517 -15.15 -27.91 -6.11
C PRO A 517 -15.99 -26.66 -6.38
N VAL A 518 -16.82 -26.68 -7.42
CA VAL A 518 -17.67 -25.52 -7.79
C VAL A 518 -18.74 -25.24 -6.73
N LYS A 519 -19.34 -26.29 -6.15
CA LYS A 519 -20.39 -26.11 -5.12
C LYS A 519 -19.87 -25.62 -3.78
N ASN A 520 -18.68 -26.07 -3.39
CA ASN A 520 -18.10 -25.79 -2.07
C ASN A 520 -16.99 -24.76 -2.13
N GLU A 521 -16.80 -24.09 -3.28
CA GLU A 521 -15.78 -23.06 -3.43
C GLU A 521 -14.38 -23.55 -3.06
N LYS A 522 -13.99 -24.72 -3.60
CA LYS A 522 -12.68 -25.34 -3.33
C LYS A 522 -11.77 -25.27 -4.54
N ILE A 523 -10.48 -25.12 -4.28
CA ILE A 523 -9.43 -25.18 -5.28
C ILE A 523 -9.36 -26.61 -5.85
N ALA A 524 -9.25 -26.71 -7.18
CA ALA A 524 -9.05 -27.96 -7.91
C ALA A 524 -7.93 -27.78 -8.93
N ASN A 525 -6.95 -28.68 -8.95
CA ASN A 525 -5.74 -28.58 -9.80
C ASN A 525 -5.04 -27.20 -9.75
N GLY A 526 -5.03 -26.55 -8.57
CA GLY A 526 -4.38 -25.26 -8.37
C GLY A 526 -5.16 -24.05 -8.90
N PHE A 527 -6.42 -24.20 -9.30
CA PHE A 527 -7.28 -23.12 -9.76
C PHE A 527 -8.63 -23.12 -9.05
N PHE A 528 -9.31 -21.98 -9.09
CA PHE A 528 -10.67 -21.86 -8.59
C PHE A 528 -11.68 -22.01 -9.74
N TYR A 529 -12.82 -22.65 -9.48
CA TYR A 529 -13.87 -22.81 -10.48
C TYR A 529 -15.22 -22.42 -9.88
N MET A 530 -15.97 -21.56 -10.55
CA MET A 530 -17.32 -21.17 -10.13
C MET A 530 -18.21 -20.86 -11.33
N LEU A 531 -19.51 -20.66 -11.08
CA LEU A 531 -20.42 -20.18 -12.13
C LEU A 531 -19.97 -18.79 -12.58
N TYR A 532 -19.95 -18.55 -13.89
CA TYR A 532 -19.56 -17.26 -14.45
C TYR A 532 -20.44 -16.13 -13.88
N ASP A 533 -21.76 -16.35 -13.85
CA ASP A 533 -22.74 -15.41 -13.27
C ASP A 533 -22.53 -15.12 -11.77
N ASN A 534 -21.71 -15.92 -11.07
CA ASN A 534 -21.36 -15.70 -9.67
C ASN A 534 -20.00 -15.00 -9.49
N CYS A 535 -19.26 -14.73 -10.57
CA CYS A 535 -18.06 -13.91 -10.49
C CYS A 535 -18.43 -12.44 -10.25
N ASP A 536 -17.51 -11.68 -9.64
CA ASP A 536 -17.69 -10.24 -9.47
C ASP A 536 -17.80 -9.53 -10.83
N GLU A 537 -18.67 -8.51 -10.91
CA GLU A 537 -18.96 -7.76 -12.14
C GLU A 537 -17.68 -7.20 -12.79
N ASN A 538 -16.76 -6.66 -11.99
CA ASN A 538 -15.48 -6.14 -12.49
C ASN A 538 -14.63 -7.23 -13.19
N LEU A 539 -14.64 -8.47 -12.66
CA LEU A 539 -13.88 -9.58 -13.27
C LEU A 539 -14.51 -10.05 -14.58
N GLN A 540 -15.84 -9.93 -14.69
CA GLN A 540 -16.57 -10.22 -15.92
C GLN A 540 -16.25 -9.16 -16.98
N GLU A 541 -16.31 -7.87 -16.61
CA GLU A 541 -15.99 -6.74 -17.49
C GLU A 541 -14.54 -6.81 -17.99
N ASP A 542 -13.56 -7.03 -17.10
CA ASP A 542 -12.15 -7.17 -17.46
C ASP A 542 -11.92 -8.33 -18.46
N PHE A 543 -12.64 -9.43 -18.30
CA PHE A 543 -12.53 -10.59 -19.19
C PHE A 543 -13.20 -10.33 -20.55
N GLU A 544 -14.37 -9.69 -20.56
CA GLU A 544 -15.10 -9.35 -21.79
C GLU A 544 -14.47 -8.20 -22.57
N GLU A 545 -13.77 -7.26 -21.92
CA GLU A 545 -13.00 -6.22 -22.61
C GLU A 545 -11.90 -6.81 -23.49
N ILE A 546 -11.26 -7.89 -23.02
CA ILE A 546 -10.17 -8.57 -23.73
C ILE A 546 -10.72 -9.53 -24.79
N ASN A 547 -11.77 -10.30 -24.46
CA ASN A 547 -12.21 -11.45 -25.24
C ASN A 547 -13.55 -11.26 -25.99
N GLY A 548 -14.32 -10.24 -25.65
CA GLY A 548 -15.68 -9.97 -26.15
C GLY A 548 -16.79 -10.61 -25.32
N GLU A 549 -18.05 -10.40 -25.73
CA GLU A 549 -19.24 -10.97 -25.08
C GLU A 549 -19.24 -12.51 -25.14
N ILE A 550 -19.55 -13.16 -24.03
CA ILE A 550 -19.48 -14.61 -23.93
C ILE A 550 -20.68 -15.29 -24.60
N LEU A 551 -20.38 -16.07 -25.64
CA LEU A 551 -21.34 -16.96 -26.30
C LEU A 551 -20.72 -18.34 -26.54
N LEU A 552 -21.15 -19.34 -25.77
CA LEU A 552 -20.66 -20.73 -25.84
C LEU A 552 -21.81 -21.71 -26.18
N TYR A 553 -21.51 -22.73 -26.98
CA TYR A 553 -22.49 -23.71 -27.48
C TYR A 553 -21.87 -25.03 -27.94
N LYS A 554 -22.66 -26.12 -27.91
CA LYS A 554 -22.26 -27.41 -28.52
C LYS A 554 -22.50 -27.45 -30.02
N GLU A 555 -23.60 -26.86 -30.49
CA GLU A 555 -23.97 -26.81 -31.90
C GLU A 555 -24.60 -25.46 -32.22
N GLY A 556 -23.75 -24.48 -32.56
CA GLY A 556 -24.16 -23.13 -32.88
C GLY A 556 -24.74 -23.02 -34.29
N VAL A 557 -25.51 -21.95 -34.50
CA VAL A 557 -26.02 -21.56 -35.82
C VAL A 557 -25.47 -20.18 -36.16
N GLY A 558 -24.87 -20.01 -37.33
CA GLY A 558 -24.40 -18.74 -37.85
C GLY A 558 -25.33 -18.19 -38.93
N GLN A 559 -25.57 -16.88 -38.89
CA GLN A 559 -26.25 -16.10 -39.92
C GLN A 559 -25.22 -15.35 -40.77
N TYR A 560 -25.34 -15.47 -42.09
CA TYR A 560 -24.37 -14.96 -43.05
C TYR A 560 -25.03 -14.03 -44.06
N ASP A 561 -24.29 -13.01 -44.50
CA ASP A 561 -24.72 -12.11 -45.58
C ASP A 561 -24.62 -12.78 -46.97
N ASN A 562 -25.00 -12.04 -48.01
CA ASN A 562 -24.92 -12.47 -49.40
C ASN A 562 -23.48 -12.69 -49.90
N LYS A 563 -22.47 -12.19 -49.18
CA LYS A 563 -21.04 -12.37 -49.45
C LYS A 563 -20.41 -13.49 -48.61
N ASN A 564 -21.22 -14.25 -47.85
CA ASN A 564 -20.80 -15.28 -46.89
C ASN A 564 -19.98 -14.77 -45.69
N ASN A 565 -20.11 -13.49 -45.32
CA ASN A 565 -19.56 -12.99 -44.06
C ASN A 565 -20.50 -13.34 -42.91
N LEU A 566 -19.94 -13.81 -41.79
CA LEU A 566 -20.71 -14.09 -40.57
C LEU A 566 -21.19 -12.78 -39.96
N ILE A 567 -22.51 -12.65 -39.79
CA ILE A 567 -23.15 -11.48 -39.20
C ILE A 567 -23.45 -11.72 -37.73
N LYS A 568 -23.98 -12.91 -37.42
CA LYS A 568 -24.47 -13.22 -36.08
C LYS A 568 -24.36 -14.70 -35.76
N GLU A 569 -24.00 -14.99 -34.53
CA GLU A 569 -23.99 -16.34 -33.96
C GLU A 569 -25.20 -16.53 -33.04
N PHE A 570 -25.71 -17.76 -33.00
CA PHE A 570 -26.77 -18.19 -32.09
C PHE A 570 -26.33 -19.45 -31.37
N ALA A 571 -26.66 -19.54 -30.07
CA ALA A 571 -26.21 -20.66 -29.23
C ALA A 571 -26.82 -22.01 -29.66
N CYS A 572 -28.01 -21.99 -30.27
CA CYS A 572 -28.63 -23.18 -30.85
C CYS A 572 -29.74 -22.79 -31.84
N LYS A 573 -30.36 -23.80 -32.49
CA LYS A 573 -31.52 -23.60 -33.36
C LYS A 573 -32.68 -22.87 -32.69
N TYR A 574 -32.97 -23.22 -31.44
CA TYR A 574 -34.11 -22.66 -30.72
C TYR A 574 -33.89 -21.17 -30.44
N ASP A 575 -32.66 -20.79 -30.10
CA ASP A 575 -32.27 -19.40 -29.90
C ASP A 575 -32.40 -18.59 -31.20
N CYS A 576 -31.94 -19.14 -32.33
CA CYS A 576 -32.13 -18.55 -33.66
C CYS A 576 -33.62 -18.36 -34.01
N ILE A 577 -34.45 -19.40 -33.79
CA ILE A 577 -35.91 -19.36 -34.00
C ILE A 577 -36.55 -18.25 -33.17
N LYS A 578 -36.19 -18.17 -31.88
CA LYS A 578 -36.76 -17.21 -30.94
C LYS A 578 -36.39 -15.77 -31.29
N GLN A 579 -35.12 -15.50 -31.56
CA GLN A 579 -34.63 -14.15 -31.86
C GLN A 579 -35.13 -13.62 -33.21
N LEU A 580 -35.16 -14.49 -34.23
CA LEU A 580 -35.61 -14.10 -35.58
C LEU A 580 -37.11 -14.34 -35.83
N LYS A 581 -37.84 -14.78 -34.80
CA LYS A 581 -39.28 -15.12 -34.85
C LYS A 581 -39.64 -16.00 -36.05
N MET A 582 -38.79 -16.99 -36.37
CA MET A 582 -38.97 -17.89 -37.51
C MET A 582 -39.40 -19.29 -37.08
N SER A 583 -40.15 -20.02 -37.91
CA SER A 583 -40.57 -21.38 -37.56
C SER A 583 -39.41 -22.38 -37.65
N ASP A 584 -39.46 -23.47 -36.88
CA ASP A 584 -38.48 -24.57 -36.97
C ASP A 584 -38.40 -25.15 -38.39
N LYS A 585 -39.55 -25.28 -39.07
CA LYS A 585 -39.60 -25.74 -40.47
C LYS A 585 -38.86 -24.78 -41.40
N THR A 586 -38.98 -23.47 -41.17
CA THR A 586 -38.29 -22.43 -41.94
C THR A 586 -36.79 -22.48 -41.73
N LEU A 587 -36.33 -22.53 -40.47
CA LEU A 587 -34.90 -22.60 -40.15
C LEU A 587 -34.27 -23.89 -40.68
N ARG A 588 -34.98 -25.02 -40.54
CA ARG A 588 -34.53 -26.31 -41.08
C ARG A 588 -34.37 -26.26 -42.59
N LYS A 589 -35.35 -25.68 -43.31
CA LYS A 589 -35.25 -25.46 -44.76
C LYS A 589 -34.05 -24.59 -45.12
N ALA A 590 -33.80 -23.50 -44.38
CA ALA A 590 -32.66 -22.63 -44.61
C ALA A 590 -31.31 -23.35 -44.39
N LEU A 591 -31.19 -24.18 -43.34
CA LEU A 591 -29.97 -24.93 -43.01
C LEU A 591 -29.71 -26.10 -43.97
N GLU A 592 -30.73 -26.88 -44.32
CA GLU A 592 -30.59 -28.09 -45.13
C GLU A 592 -30.55 -27.79 -46.64
N GLN A 593 -31.42 -26.90 -47.11
CA GLN A 593 -31.54 -26.57 -48.53
C GLN A 593 -30.68 -25.37 -48.95
N LYS A 594 -29.97 -24.75 -48.00
CA LYS A 594 -29.10 -23.57 -48.22
C LYS A 594 -29.79 -22.42 -48.94
N VAL A 595 -31.08 -22.21 -48.65
CA VAL A 595 -31.89 -21.13 -49.24
C VAL A 595 -31.83 -19.90 -48.35
N MET A 596 -31.75 -18.70 -48.96
CA MET A 596 -31.81 -17.46 -48.21
C MET A 596 -33.16 -17.26 -47.52
N TYR A 597 -33.12 -16.74 -46.29
CA TYR A 597 -34.29 -16.26 -45.58
C TYR A 597 -34.04 -14.80 -45.17
N ASN A 598 -34.92 -13.88 -45.60
CA ASN A 598 -34.77 -12.44 -45.40
C ASN A 598 -33.38 -11.90 -45.80
N ASN A 599 -32.87 -12.30 -46.97
CA ASN A 599 -31.54 -11.92 -47.49
C ASN A 599 -30.34 -12.44 -46.69
N TYR A 600 -30.50 -13.52 -45.91
CA TYR A 600 -29.41 -14.14 -45.16
C TYR A 600 -29.36 -15.66 -45.33
N TYR A 601 -28.15 -16.22 -45.24
CA TYR A 601 -27.90 -17.66 -45.19
C TYR A 601 -27.69 -18.15 -43.76
N PHE A 602 -28.03 -19.41 -43.49
CA PHE A 602 -27.86 -20.04 -42.18
C PHE A 602 -27.02 -21.31 -42.32
N LYS A 603 -26.03 -21.50 -41.45
CA LYS A 603 -25.16 -22.68 -41.42
C LYS A 603 -24.89 -23.09 -39.96
N TYR A 604 -24.62 -24.37 -39.73
CA TYR A 604 -24.04 -24.79 -38.45
C TYR A 604 -22.58 -24.36 -38.39
N ILE A 605 -22.17 -23.84 -37.25
CA ILE A 605 -20.81 -23.31 -37.02
C ILE A 605 -19.99 -24.20 -36.07
N GLY A 606 -20.53 -25.35 -35.69
CA GLY A 606 -19.87 -26.32 -34.82
C GLY A 606 -20.01 -26.00 -33.34
N SER A 607 -19.02 -26.42 -32.54
CA SER A 607 -19.01 -26.25 -31.10
C SER A 607 -18.02 -25.18 -30.66
N LYS A 608 -18.47 -24.23 -29.85
CA LYS A 608 -17.64 -23.27 -29.12
C LYS A 608 -17.76 -23.58 -27.63
N LEU A 609 -16.87 -24.43 -27.13
CA LEU A 609 -16.96 -25.02 -25.79
C LEU A 609 -16.28 -24.20 -24.69
N LYS A 610 -15.33 -23.32 -25.08
CA LYS A 610 -14.56 -22.48 -24.17
C LYS A 610 -14.18 -21.15 -24.82
N MET A 611 -13.82 -20.18 -23.99
CA MET A 611 -13.36 -18.85 -24.38
C MET A 611 -12.23 -18.43 -23.45
N LEU A 612 -11.11 -18.03 -24.06
CA LEU A 612 -9.81 -17.78 -23.44
C LEU A 612 -9.39 -16.36 -23.73
#